data_AF-A0A956PEX5-F1
#
_entry.id   AF-A0A956PEX5-F1
#
_cell.length_a   1.000
_cell.length_b   1.000
_cell.length_c   1.000
_cell.angle_alpha   90.00
_cell.angle_beta   90.00
_cell.angle_gamma   90.00
#
_symmetry.space_group_name_H-M   'P 1'
#
loop_
_entity.id
_entity.type
_entity.pdbx_description
1 polymer ?
#
loop_
_entity_poly.entity_id
_entity_poly.type
_entity_poly.pdbx_seq_one_letter_code
_entity_poly.pdbx_strand_id
1 'polypeptide(L)'
;MNTAFHLLSGILILATLVPLSPSQHWSVRVFDFAKLQFFWLQVLTLILFVRFPSNNREWVVYGLLLLCALYNGSVLVRYTSLYRLPPGRKSFGKSESLVLVSANVLQFNTEYERFVELIKKVQPDLFLTMESNEDWDTAMRVLENDYPFFRKIPLENTYGMHLYSKFPLTFNTHYFVADDLPSIEAIGEASKGYRFRLFCVHPPPPSPTEEDTSKERDGELLSVAKDIKEKGGTNLVVGDFNNVAWSRSSVLFRKLSETIDPRIGRGFAATFHAKYPFARFPIDQIFHTPDIFVEELKTLPYFGSDHLALYLRFHINRFNEEQEELVEELEEGEMKEVEEMIEEGIEEEGNRDEVAEP
;
A
#
# COMPACT_ATOMS: atom_id res chain seq x y z
N MET A 1 37.41 14.43 2.00
CA MET A 1 36.45 14.41 3.12
C MET A 1 35.45 15.55 3.04
N ASN A 2 35.89 16.81 2.84
CA ASN A 2 34.98 17.96 2.80
C ASN A 2 33.91 17.89 1.70
N THR A 3 34.32 17.64 0.45
CA THR A 3 33.38 17.47 -0.68
C THR A 3 32.41 16.31 -0.47
N ALA A 4 32.87 15.20 0.11
CA ALA A 4 32.04 14.02 0.33
C ALA A 4 30.95 14.27 1.38
N PHE A 5 31.28 14.92 2.50
CA PHE A 5 30.30 15.29 3.53
C PHE A 5 29.22 16.22 2.95
N HIS A 6 29.63 17.27 2.24
CA HIS A 6 28.69 18.23 1.67
C HIS A 6 27.81 17.64 0.57
N LEU A 7 28.38 16.83 -0.33
CA LEU A 7 27.63 16.18 -1.40
C LEU A 7 26.60 15.21 -0.82
N LEU A 8 27.03 14.32 0.08
CA LEU A 8 26.16 13.31 0.68
C LEU A 8 25.06 13.95 1.53
N SER A 9 25.41 14.92 2.38
CA SER A 9 24.42 15.64 3.20
C SER A 9 23.45 16.42 2.33
N GLY A 10 23.95 17.09 1.28
CA GLY A 10 23.10 17.83 0.34
C GLY A 10 22.07 16.93 -0.34
N ILE A 11 22.49 15.77 -0.86
CA ILE A 11 21.59 14.78 -1.47
C ILE A 11 20.56 14.29 -0.46
N LEU A 12 20.97 13.90 0.75
CA LEU A 12 20.06 13.34 1.77
C LEU A 12 19.08 14.35 2.34
N ILE A 13 19.48 15.63 2.44
CA ILE A 13 18.59 16.72 2.83
C ILE A 13 17.57 16.96 1.71
N LEU A 14 18.02 17.11 0.46
CA LEU A 14 17.12 17.30 -0.69
C LEU A 14 16.13 16.14 -0.84
N ALA A 15 16.60 14.90 -0.71
CA ALA A 15 15.77 13.70 -0.75
C ALA A 15 14.67 13.68 0.33
N THR A 16 14.85 14.41 1.44
CA THR A 16 13.82 14.55 2.49
C THR A 16 12.88 15.73 2.23
N LEU A 17 13.39 16.83 1.67
CA LEU A 17 12.63 18.07 1.51
C LEU A 17 11.84 18.16 0.20
N VAL A 18 12.38 17.63 -0.90
CA VAL A 18 11.73 17.61 -2.22
C VAL A 18 10.30 17.02 -2.17
N PRO A 19 10.05 15.84 -1.56
CA PRO A 19 8.71 15.27 -1.52
C PRO A 19 7.71 16.02 -0.62
N LEU A 20 8.16 17.02 0.16
CA LEU A 20 7.25 17.89 0.92
C LEU A 20 6.54 18.93 0.04
N SER A 21 6.99 19.11 -1.21
CA SER A 21 6.27 19.89 -2.21
C SER A 21 4.93 19.21 -2.54
N PRO A 22 3.88 19.96 -2.92
CA PRO A 22 2.63 19.38 -3.42
C PRO A 22 2.75 18.78 -4.84
N SER A 23 3.89 18.93 -5.52
CA SER A 23 4.06 18.41 -6.89
C SER A 23 3.86 16.89 -6.96
N GLN A 24 2.95 16.47 -7.85
CA GLN A 24 2.63 15.07 -8.16
C GLN A 24 3.53 14.45 -9.23
N HIS A 25 4.49 15.20 -9.79
CA HIS A 25 5.39 14.67 -10.83
C HIS A 25 6.25 13.51 -10.29
N TRP A 26 6.45 12.46 -11.09
CA TRP A 26 7.15 11.24 -10.66
C TRP A 26 8.54 11.53 -10.07
N SER A 27 9.27 12.50 -10.63
CA SER A 27 10.63 12.86 -10.19
C SER A 27 10.67 13.43 -8.77
N VAL A 28 9.53 13.89 -8.25
CA VAL A 28 9.37 14.36 -6.87
C VAL A 28 8.89 13.20 -5.99
N ARG A 29 7.89 12.43 -6.46
CA ARG A 29 7.29 11.33 -5.69
C ARG A 29 8.20 10.13 -5.49
N VAL A 30 9.18 9.89 -6.38
CA VAL A 30 10.14 8.79 -6.26
C VAL A 30 10.92 8.80 -4.92
N PHE A 31 11.09 9.98 -4.31
CA PHE A 31 11.76 10.11 -3.01
C PHE A 31 10.94 9.58 -1.83
N ASP A 32 9.61 9.45 -1.96
CA ASP A 32 8.76 8.93 -0.89
C ASP A 32 9.07 7.45 -0.59
N PHE A 33 9.36 6.66 -1.62
CA PHE A 33 9.63 5.21 -1.49
C PHE A 33 10.87 4.93 -0.63
N ALA A 34 11.96 5.67 -0.87
CA ALA A 34 13.27 5.39 -0.29
C ALA A 34 13.51 6.01 1.11
N LYS A 35 12.45 6.45 1.80
CA LYS A 35 12.55 7.13 3.11
C LYS A 35 13.31 6.32 4.16
N LEU A 36 13.12 5.00 4.19
CA LEU A 36 13.85 4.10 5.11
C LEU A 36 15.35 4.07 4.82
N GLN A 37 15.73 4.00 3.55
CA GLN A 37 17.11 4.02 3.09
C GLN A 37 17.76 5.37 3.39
N PHE A 38 17.05 6.47 3.12
CA PHE A 38 17.51 7.82 3.46
C PHE A 38 17.74 7.98 4.96
N PHE A 39 16.83 7.50 5.80
CA PHE A 39 17.01 7.53 7.26
C PHE A 39 18.32 6.86 7.69
N TRP A 40 18.58 5.62 7.23
CA TRP A 40 19.79 4.91 7.60
C TRP A 40 21.07 5.56 7.04
N LEU A 41 21.02 6.08 5.81
CA LEU A 41 22.13 6.82 5.23
C LEU A 41 22.39 8.13 5.98
N GLN A 42 21.35 8.82 6.44
CA GLN A 42 21.45 10.01 7.28
C GLN A 42 22.13 9.68 8.62
N VAL A 43 21.66 8.65 9.31
CA VAL A 43 22.25 8.18 10.58
C VAL A 43 23.72 7.79 10.38
N LEU A 44 24.03 7.02 9.34
CA LEU A 44 25.39 6.62 9.02
C LEU A 44 26.28 7.83 8.73
N THR A 45 25.79 8.80 7.95
CA THR A 45 26.51 10.03 7.63
C THR A 45 26.80 10.85 8.88
N LEU A 46 25.82 11.02 9.78
CA LEU A 46 26.00 11.71 11.06
C LEU A 46 27.10 11.05 11.90
N ILE A 47 27.11 9.71 11.98
CA ILE A 47 28.12 8.96 12.73
C ILE A 47 29.51 9.09 12.11
N LEU A 48 29.64 8.85 10.80
CA LEU A 48 30.93 8.87 10.09
C LEU A 48 31.59 10.25 10.12
N PHE A 49 30.78 11.32 10.09
CA PHE A 49 31.25 12.69 10.04
C PHE A 49 31.07 13.45 11.37
N VAL A 50 30.85 12.78 12.50
CA VAL A 50 30.60 13.42 13.81
C VAL A 50 31.71 14.40 14.25
N ARG A 51 32.96 14.17 13.85
CA ARG A 51 34.11 15.05 14.14
C ARG A 51 34.48 15.97 12.97
N PHE A 52 33.69 15.97 11.91
CA PHE A 52 33.96 16.75 10.71
C PHE A 52 33.65 18.25 10.86
N PRO A 53 32.50 18.66 11.44
CA PRO A 53 32.16 20.08 11.55
C PRO A 53 33.20 20.90 12.32
N SER A 54 33.82 21.83 11.62
CA SER A 54 34.93 22.68 12.08
C SER A 54 34.58 24.17 12.09
N ASN A 55 33.50 24.57 11.40
CA ASN A 55 33.01 25.94 11.31
C ASN A 55 31.48 26.00 11.39
N ASN A 56 30.93 27.21 11.53
CA ASN A 56 29.48 27.42 11.69
C ASN A 56 28.67 26.85 10.52
N ARG A 57 29.16 26.91 9.28
CA ARG A 57 28.42 26.41 8.11
C ARG A 57 28.29 24.89 8.13
N GLU A 58 29.36 24.18 8.50
CA GLU A 58 29.34 22.72 8.61
C GLU A 58 28.44 22.26 9.76
N TRP A 59 28.41 22.98 10.88
CA TRP A 59 27.47 22.71 11.97
C TRP A 59 26.01 22.93 11.55
N VAL A 60 25.72 23.93 10.71
CA VAL A 60 24.38 24.13 10.15
C VAL A 60 23.98 22.94 9.26
N VAL A 61 24.85 22.50 8.33
CA VAL A 61 24.57 21.34 7.48
C VAL A 61 24.34 20.07 8.31
N TYR A 62 25.19 19.85 9.32
CA TYR A 62 25.04 18.72 10.24
C TYR A 62 23.73 18.78 11.02
N GLY A 63 23.35 19.97 11.51
CA GLY A 63 22.08 20.20 12.21
C GLY A 63 20.86 19.96 11.32
N LEU A 64 20.89 20.43 10.07
CA LEU A 64 19.82 20.15 9.09
C LEU A 64 19.71 18.65 8.79
N LEU A 65 20.83 17.96 8.61
CA LEU A 65 20.85 16.51 8.40
C LEU A 65 20.26 15.75 9.60
N LEU A 66 20.58 16.20 10.83
CA LEU A 66 20.00 15.65 12.05
C LEU A 66 18.48 15.88 12.11
N LEU A 67 17.99 17.06 11.75
CA LEU A 67 16.55 17.35 11.69
C LEU A 67 15.84 16.46 10.66
N CYS A 68 16.42 16.25 9.47
CA CYS A 68 15.89 15.33 8.47
C CYS A 68 15.85 13.88 8.99
N ALA A 69 16.91 13.43 9.68
CA ALA A 69 16.95 12.10 10.29
C ALA A 69 15.88 11.93 11.38
N LEU A 70 15.69 12.93 12.23
CA LEU A 70 14.64 12.93 13.26
C LEU A 70 13.24 12.93 12.66
N TYR A 71 13.01 13.70 11.59
CA TYR A 71 11.75 13.71 10.86
C TYR A 71 11.45 12.36 10.20
N ASN A 72 12.40 11.79 9.43
CA ASN A 72 12.19 10.48 8.84
C ASN A 72 12.02 9.39 9.92
N GLY A 73 12.78 9.49 11.01
CA GLY A 73 12.65 8.60 12.17
C GLY A 73 11.28 8.66 12.84
N SER A 74 10.70 9.86 13.00
CA SER A 74 9.37 10.02 13.62
C SER A 74 8.23 9.46 12.75
N VAL A 75 8.39 9.51 11.43
CA VAL A 75 7.47 8.86 10.48
C VAL A 75 7.63 7.34 10.54
N LEU A 76 8.87 6.85 10.45
CA LEU A 76 9.17 5.42 10.32
C LEU A 76 8.93 4.63 11.62
N VAL A 77 9.09 5.26 12.80
CA VAL A 77 8.93 4.57 14.09
C VAL A 77 7.54 3.97 14.24
N ARG A 78 6.50 4.60 13.66
CA ARG A 78 5.11 4.11 13.64
C ARG A 78 5.00 2.69 13.07
N TYR A 79 5.85 2.35 12.10
CA TYR A 79 5.86 1.06 11.40
C TYR A 79 6.87 0.07 12.00
N THR A 80 7.18 0.22 13.29
CA THR A 80 8.07 -0.70 14.02
C THR A 80 7.36 -1.24 15.25
N SER A 81 7.84 -2.36 15.78
CA SER A 81 7.35 -2.92 17.05
C SER A 81 7.63 -2.05 18.27
N LEU A 82 8.37 -0.94 18.11
CA LEU A 82 8.58 0.05 19.16
C LEU A 82 7.36 0.96 19.35
N TYR A 83 6.53 1.10 18.31
CA TYR A 83 5.29 1.85 18.40
C TYR A 83 4.24 1.03 19.15
N ARG A 84 3.91 1.48 20.36
CA ARG A 84 2.97 0.77 21.23
C ARG A 84 1.55 1.01 20.74
N LEU A 85 0.88 -0.07 20.35
CA LEU A 85 -0.56 -0.07 20.19
C LEU A 85 -1.24 -0.09 21.58
N PRO A 86 -2.49 0.41 21.68
CA PRO A 86 -3.31 0.22 22.87
C PRO A 86 -3.33 -1.26 23.31
N PRO A 87 -3.36 -1.53 24.62
CA PRO A 87 -3.36 -2.89 25.13
C PRO A 87 -4.70 -3.58 24.87
N GLY A 88 -4.61 -4.78 24.26
CA GLY A 88 -5.73 -5.69 23.98
C GLY A 88 -6.76 -5.79 25.10
N ARG A 89 -7.99 -5.33 24.86
CA ARG A 89 -9.13 -5.59 25.75
C ARG A 89 -9.74 -6.94 25.42
N LYS A 90 -10.16 -7.69 26.45
CA LYS A 90 -10.93 -8.93 26.23
C LYS A 90 -12.32 -8.57 25.72
N SER A 91 -12.62 -8.98 24.50
CA SER A 91 -13.93 -8.84 23.88
C SER A 91 -14.49 -10.20 23.49
N PHE A 92 -15.80 -10.38 23.67
CA PHE A 92 -16.56 -11.53 23.17
C PHE A 92 -17.24 -11.16 21.85
N GLY A 93 -17.71 -12.16 21.09
CA GLY A 93 -18.45 -11.90 19.85
C GLY A 93 -17.56 -11.51 18.68
N LYS A 94 -16.58 -12.36 18.34
CA LYS A 94 -15.81 -12.24 17.09
C LYS A 94 -16.17 -13.33 16.08
N SER A 95 -15.92 -13.04 14.79
CA SER A 95 -15.88 -14.06 13.75
C SER A 95 -14.71 -15.03 13.97
N GLU A 96 -14.73 -16.15 13.26
CA GLU A 96 -13.52 -16.93 12.96
C GLU A 96 -12.58 -16.09 12.10
N SER A 97 -11.28 -16.40 12.19
CA SER A 97 -10.26 -15.70 11.43
C SER A 97 -10.32 -16.11 9.96
N LEU A 98 -10.24 -15.12 9.08
CA LEU A 98 -10.07 -15.28 7.65
C LEU A 98 -8.61 -15.02 7.26
N VAL A 99 -8.19 -15.65 6.17
CA VAL A 99 -6.88 -15.46 5.54
C VAL A 99 -7.09 -14.89 4.14
N LEU A 100 -6.45 -13.75 3.87
CA LEU A 100 -6.37 -13.14 2.56
C LEU A 100 -4.93 -13.13 2.06
N VAL A 101 -4.72 -13.49 0.81
CA VAL A 101 -3.44 -13.33 0.10
C VAL A 101 -3.62 -12.33 -1.04
N SER A 102 -2.78 -11.30 -1.11
CA SER A 102 -2.77 -10.32 -2.21
C SER A 102 -1.42 -10.38 -2.91
N ALA A 103 -1.42 -10.41 -4.23
CA ALA A 103 -0.18 -10.44 -5.00
C ALA A 103 -0.32 -9.67 -6.31
N ASN A 104 0.55 -8.68 -6.53
CA ASN A 104 0.91 -8.28 -7.88
C ASN A 104 1.71 -9.44 -8.51
N VAL A 105 1.18 -10.05 -9.56
CA VAL A 105 1.76 -11.26 -10.15
C VAL A 105 2.83 -10.99 -11.20
N LEU A 106 3.01 -9.72 -11.58
CA LEU A 106 3.78 -9.23 -12.72
C LEU A 106 3.24 -9.81 -14.04
N GLN A 107 2.62 -9.00 -14.89
CA GLN A 107 1.91 -9.52 -16.08
C GLN A 107 2.78 -10.45 -16.93
N PHE A 108 4.04 -10.08 -17.14
CA PHE A 108 5.01 -10.81 -17.96
C PHE A 108 5.66 -12.03 -17.28
N ASN A 109 5.36 -12.27 -16.01
CA ASN A 109 5.89 -13.43 -15.29
C ASN A 109 5.16 -14.72 -15.73
N THR A 110 5.92 -15.68 -16.25
CA THR A 110 5.40 -16.96 -16.74
C THR A 110 5.49 -18.09 -15.71
N GLU A 111 5.94 -17.81 -14.48
CA GLU A 111 6.10 -18.80 -13.40
C GLU A 111 4.77 -19.13 -12.69
N TYR A 112 3.71 -19.38 -13.48
CA TYR A 112 2.34 -19.53 -12.96
C TYR A 112 2.22 -20.65 -11.90
N GLU A 113 2.86 -21.80 -12.14
CA GLU A 113 2.76 -22.96 -11.23
C GLU A 113 3.33 -22.64 -9.85
N ARG A 114 4.37 -21.79 -9.74
CA ARG A 114 4.92 -21.39 -8.45
C ARG A 114 3.91 -20.60 -7.62
N PHE A 115 3.11 -19.74 -8.26
CA PHE A 115 2.04 -19.03 -7.59
C PHE A 115 0.87 -19.97 -7.23
N VAL A 116 0.47 -20.87 -8.15
CA VAL A 116 -0.53 -21.91 -7.87
C VAL A 116 -0.13 -22.78 -6.67
N GLU A 117 1.10 -23.26 -6.62
CA GLU A 117 1.65 -24.02 -5.50
C GLU A 117 1.66 -23.21 -4.20
N LEU A 118 1.98 -21.91 -4.27
CA LEU A 118 1.92 -21.03 -3.12
C LEU A 118 0.50 -20.95 -2.56
N ILE A 119 -0.52 -20.74 -3.40
CA ILE A 119 -1.93 -20.71 -2.97
C ILE A 119 -2.37 -22.06 -2.43
N LYS A 120 -2.03 -23.17 -3.11
CA LYS A 120 -2.33 -24.54 -2.63
C LYS A 120 -1.68 -24.85 -1.29
N LYS A 121 -0.50 -24.30 -1.00
CA LYS A 121 0.21 -24.48 0.27
C LYS A 121 -0.37 -23.61 1.38
N VAL A 122 -0.67 -22.34 1.09
CA VAL A 122 -1.17 -21.38 2.09
C VAL A 122 -2.64 -21.61 2.41
N GLN A 123 -3.43 -22.08 1.42
CA GLN A 123 -4.87 -22.32 1.55
C GLN A 123 -5.65 -21.11 2.08
N PRO A 124 -5.46 -19.89 1.54
CA PRO A 124 -6.22 -18.73 2.00
C PRO A 124 -7.74 -18.91 1.85
N ASP A 125 -8.54 -18.07 2.49
CA ASP A 125 -9.99 -18.01 2.28
C ASP A 125 -10.33 -17.17 1.05
N LEU A 126 -9.49 -16.16 0.77
CA LEU A 126 -9.59 -15.21 -0.33
C LEU A 126 -8.20 -14.99 -0.93
N PHE A 127 -8.10 -14.84 -2.25
CA PHE A 127 -6.88 -14.29 -2.83
C PHE A 127 -7.12 -13.33 -3.99
N LEU A 128 -6.29 -12.30 -4.06
CA LEU A 128 -6.26 -11.26 -5.08
C LEU A 128 -4.99 -11.40 -5.92
N THR A 129 -5.14 -11.37 -7.23
CA THR A 129 -4.04 -11.16 -8.18
C THR A 129 -4.22 -9.83 -8.92
N MET A 130 -3.15 -9.06 -9.07
CA MET A 130 -3.07 -7.79 -9.82
C MET A 130 -2.02 -7.93 -10.91
N GLU A 131 -2.10 -7.13 -11.97
CA GLU A 131 -1.39 -7.34 -13.24
C GLU A 131 -1.69 -8.69 -13.89
N SER A 132 -2.95 -9.14 -13.81
CA SER A 132 -3.37 -10.41 -14.37
C SER A 132 -4.05 -10.24 -15.72
N ASN A 133 -3.49 -10.85 -16.76
CA ASN A 133 -4.05 -10.90 -18.11
C ASN A 133 -4.71 -12.27 -18.41
N GLU A 134 -5.03 -12.55 -19.68
CA GLU A 134 -5.68 -13.80 -20.10
C GLU A 134 -4.84 -15.07 -19.85
N ASP A 135 -3.51 -14.97 -19.91
CA ASP A 135 -2.62 -16.08 -19.60
C ASP A 135 -2.69 -16.44 -18.11
N TRP A 136 -2.70 -15.41 -17.25
CA TRP A 136 -2.92 -15.58 -15.81
C TRP A 136 -4.32 -16.12 -15.51
N ASP A 137 -5.38 -15.65 -16.19
CA ASP A 137 -6.73 -16.23 -16.04
C ASP A 137 -6.70 -17.74 -16.32
N THR A 138 -6.13 -18.13 -17.46
CA THR A 138 -6.05 -19.52 -17.89
C THR A 138 -5.30 -20.38 -16.89
N ALA A 139 -4.16 -19.88 -16.37
CA ALA A 139 -3.36 -20.60 -15.40
C ALA A 139 -4.07 -20.75 -14.04
N MET A 140 -4.84 -19.76 -13.60
CA MET A 140 -5.53 -19.79 -12.31
C MET A 140 -6.75 -20.70 -12.28
N ARG A 141 -7.28 -21.16 -13.43
CA ARG A 141 -8.46 -22.06 -13.51
C ARG A 141 -8.34 -23.33 -12.67
N VAL A 142 -7.12 -23.82 -12.44
CA VAL A 142 -6.87 -25.01 -11.60
C VAL A 142 -7.28 -24.81 -10.13
N LEU A 143 -7.41 -23.55 -9.69
CA LEU A 143 -7.82 -23.16 -8.34
C LEU A 143 -9.34 -22.95 -8.22
N GLU A 144 -10.09 -22.82 -9.33
CA GLU A 144 -11.51 -22.45 -9.30
C GLU A 144 -12.40 -23.48 -8.61
N ASN A 145 -12.00 -24.76 -8.59
CA ASN A 145 -12.74 -25.77 -7.82
C ASN A 145 -12.66 -25.54 -6.30
N ASP A 146 -11.51 -25.05 -5.82
CA ASP A 146 -11.29 -24.74 -4.41
C ASP A 146 -11.81 -23.33 -4.05
N TYR A 147 -11.86 -22.42 -5.03
CA TYR A 147 -12.32 -21.04 -4.90
C TYR A 147 -13.42 -20.72 -5.93
N PRO A 148 -14.64 -21.26 -5.75
CA PRO A 148 -15.69 -21.22 -6.77
C PRO A 148 -16.38 -19.86 -6.93
N PHE A 149 -16.07 -18.88 -6.08
CA PHE A 149 -16.63 -17.54 -6.16
C PHE A 149 -15.54 -16.56 -6.57
N PHE A 150 -15.63 -16.01 -7.77
CA PHE A 150 -14.60 -15.12 -8.28
C PHE A 150 -15.16 -13.97 -9.12
N ARG A 151 -14.38 -12.90 -9.19
CA ARG A 151 -14.51 -11.81 -10.17
C ARG A 151 -13.19 -11.69 -10.90
N LYS A 152 -13.23 -11.79 -12.22
CA LYS A 152 -12.04 -11.78 -13.07
C LYS A 152 -12.19 -10.67 -14.11
N ILE A 153 -11.16 -9.84 -14.21
CA ILE A 153 -11.08 -8.70 -15.13
C ILE A 153 -9.66 -8.77 -15.74
N PRO A 154 -9.38 -9.75 -16.61
CA PRO A 154 -8.10 -9.81 -17.28
C PRO A 154 -7.96 -8.60 -18.21
N LEU A 155 -6.82 -7.92 -18.14
CA LEU A 155 -6.47 -6.83 -19.04
C LEU A 155 -5.01 -7.02 -19.50
N GLU A 156 -4.71 -6.57 -20.71
CA GLU A 156 -3.35 -6.66 -21.28
C GLU A 156 -2.49 -5.43 -20.97
N ASN A 157 -3.03 -4.44 -20.25
CA ASN A 157 -2.40 -3.15 -19.95
C ASN A 157 -1.76 -3.07 -18.55
N THR A 158 -1.45 -4.20 -17.91
CA THR A 158 -0.98 -4.33 -16.51
C THR A 158 -1.99 -4.00 -15.41
N TYR A 159 -3.21 -3.53 -15.72
CA TYR A 159 -4.18 -3.19 -14.66
C TYR A 159 -5.26 -4.26 -14.44
N GLY A 160 -5.11 -5.43 -15.07
CA GLY A 160 -6.02 -6.55 -14.89
C GLY A 160 -5.95 -7.15 -13.49
N MET A 161 -7.09 -7.64 -12.99
CA MET A 161 -7.17 -8.22 -11.64
C MET A 161 -8.17 -9.36 -11.51
N HIS A 162 -7.86 -10.27 -10.59
CA HIS A 162 -8.74 -11.38 -10.20
C HIS A 162 -8.90 -11.45 -8.69
N LEU A 163 -10.13 -11.58 -8.22
CA LEU A 163 -10.45 -11.89 -6.84
C LEU A 163 -11.13 -13.25 -6.77
N TYR A 164 -10.59 -14.16 -5.95
CA TYR A 164 -11.09 -15.53 -5.73
C TYR A 164 -11.46 -15.74 -4.27
N SER A 165 -12.50 -16.54 -4.01
CA SER A 165 -13.05 -16.80 -2.68
C SER A 165 -13.58 -18.22 -2.51
N LYS A 166 -13.37 -18.79 -1.32
CA LYS A 166 -13.96 -20.07 -0.90
C LYS A 166 -15.44 -19.97 -0.55
N PHE A 167 -15.93 -18.77 -0.22
CA PHE A 167 -17.30 -18.53 0.23
C PHE A 167 -18.01 -17.48 -0.65
N PRO A 168 -19.36 -17.45 -0.66
CA PRO A 168 -20.10 -16.55 -1.53
C PRO A 168 -19.75 -15.08 -1.31
N LEU A 169 -19.52 -14.37 -2.42
CA LEU A 169 -19.34 -12.93 -2.49
C LEU A 169 -20.26 -12.35 -3.56
N THR A 170 -20.77 -11.14 -3.32
CA THR A 170 -21.38 -10.29 -4.35
C THR A 170 -20.34 -9.30 -4.82
N PHE A 171 -20.15 -9.18 -6.13
CA PHE A 171 -19.10 -8.34 -6.72
C PHE A 171 -19.68 -7.15 -7.48
N ASN A 172 -19.03 -6.00 -7.36
CA ASN A 172 -19.17 -4.86 -8.24
C ASN A 172 -17.79 -4.49 -8.78
N THR A 173 -17.73 -4.03 -10.03
CA THR A 173 -16.53 -3.43 -10.60
C THR A 173 -16.77 -1.94 -10.72
N HIS A 174 -15.80 -1.16 -10.27
CA HIS A 174 -15.80 0.30 -10.35
C HIS A 174 -14.64 0.76 -11.24
N TYR A 175 -14.85 1.92 -11.85
CA TYR A 175 -13.85 2.67 -12.62
C TYR A 175 -13.98 4.10 -12.10
N PHE A 176 -13.24 4.46 -11.05
CA PHE A 176 -13.47 5.73 -10.37
C PHE A 176 -12.87 6.91 -11.13
N VAL A 177 -11.69 6.70 -11.69
CA VAL A 177 -10.96 7.73 -12.44
C VAL A 177 -10.92 7.47 -13.94
N ALA A 178 -10.65 6.22 -14.37
CA ALA A 178 -10.52 5.88 -15.78
C ALA A 178 -11.15 4.50 -16.09
N ASP A 179 -11.69 4.34 -17.30
CA ASP A 179 -12.39 3.13 -17.75
C ASP A 179 -11.47 1.90 -17.91
N ASP A 180 -10.15 2.09 -17.83
CA ASP A 180 -9.13 1.06 -17.96
C ASP A 180 -8.43 0.72 -16.63
N LEU A 181 -8.86 1.33 -15.53
CA LEU A 181 -8.37 1.11 -14.17
C LEU A 181 -9.47 0.49 -13.29
N PRO A 182 -9.67 -0.84 -13.34
CA PRO A 182 -10.72 -1.48 -12.57
C PRO A 182 -10.38 -1.57 -11.08
N SER A 183 -11.36 -1.29 -10.25
CA SER A 183 -11.39 -1.61 -8.82
C SER A 183 -12.48 -2.64 -8.53
N ILE A 184 -12.18 -3.70 -7.77
CA ILE A 184 -13.18 -4.71 -7.38
C ILE A 184 -13.70 -4.40 -5.97
N GLU A 185 -15.01 -4.19 -5.85
CA GLU A 185 -15.74 -4.25 -4.57
C GLU A 185 -16.36 -5.64 -4.42
N ALA A 186 -16.11 -6.30 -3.29
CA ALA A 186 -16.75 -7.57 -2.95
C ALA A 186 -17.41 -7.49 -1.57
N ILE A 187 -18.65 -7.97 -1.48
CA ILE A 187 -19.43 -7.98 -0.24
C ILE A 187 -19.67 -9.44 0.15
N GLY A 188 -19.27 -9.80 1.36
CA GLY A 188 -19.36 -11.16 1.89
C GLY A 188 -19.76 -11.20 3.35
N GLU A 189 -19.86 -12.42 3.87
CA GLU A 189 -20.09 -12.66 5.30
C GLU A 189 -19.01 -13.59 5.85
N ALA A 190 -18.30 -13.13 6.90
CA ALA A 190 -17.51 -14.03 7.73
C ALA A 190 -18.45 -14.88 8.61
N SER A 191 -17.89 -15.91 9.27
CA SER A 191 -18.64 -16.80 10.17
C SER A 191 -19.55 -16.02 11.12
N LYS A 192 -20.74 -16.54 11.46
CA LYS A 192 -21.73 -15.90 12.35
C LYS A 192 -22.38 -14.61 11.77
N GLY A 193 -22.33 -14.41 10.45
CA GLY A 193 -23.04 -13.33 9.76
C GLY A 193 -22.36 -11.95 9.85
N TYR A 194 -21.05 -11.92 10.15
CA TYR A 194 -20.30 -10.66 10.15
C TYR A 194 -20.05 -10.23 8.70
N ARG A 195 -20.95 -9.39 8.20
CA ARG A 195 -20.83 -8.80 6.86
C ARG A 195 -19.59 -7.90 6.77
N PHE A 196 -18.87 -7.99 5.67
CA PHE A 196 -17.78 -7.06 5.37
C PHE A 196 -17.73 -6.77 3.87
N ARG A 197 -17.07 -5.66 3.56
CA ARG A 197 -16.76 -5.23 2.21
C ARG A 197 -15.26 -5.26 2.00
N LEU A 198 -14.82 -5.79 0.87
CA LEU A 198 -13.45 -5.82 0.42
C LEU A 198 -13.32 -4.93 -0.82
N PHE A 199 -12.42 -3.96 -0.79
CA PHE A 199 -11.98 -3.22 -1.98
C PHE A 199 -10.61 -3.71 -2.41
N CYS A 200 -10.49 -4.07 -3.68
CA CYS A 200 -9.24 -4.41 -4.34
C CYS A 200 -8.90 -3.29 -5.32
N VAL A 201 -7.72 -2.68 -5.17
CA VAL A 201 -7.31 -1.51 -5.96
C VAL A 201 -5.90 -1.73 -6.53
N HIS A 202 -5.67 -1.24 -7.75
CA HIS A 202 -4.35 -1.24 -8.36
C HIS A 202 -4.19 -0.04 -9.32
N PRO A 203 -4.01 1.17 -8.77
CA PRO A 203 -3.79 2.36 -9.59
C PRO A 203 -2.41 2.38 -10.26
N PRO A 204 -2.23 3.19 -11.33
CA PRO A 204 -0.96 3.34 -12.02
C PRO A 204 0.11 3.99 -11.14
N PRO A 205 1.39 3.59 -11.24
CA PRO A 205 2.49 4.29 -10.60
C PRO A 205 2.86 5.57 -11.35
N PRO A 206 3.25 6.64 -10.63
CA PRO A 206 3.97 7.75 -11.26
C PRO A 206 5.38 7.28 -11.62
N SER A 207 5.63 7.03 -12.90
CA SER A 207 6.91 6.54 -13.41
C SER A 207 7.18 7.07 -14.83
N PRO A 208 8.46 7.23 -15.23
CA PRO A 208 8.80 7.68 -16.59
C PRO A 208 8.31 6.75 -17.71
N THR A 209 7.93 5.52 -17.37
CA THR A 209 7.53 4.48 -18.32
C THR A 209 6.02 4.24 -18.33
N GLU A 210 5.29 4.77 -17.36
CA GLU A 210 3.84 4.57 -17.22
C GLU A 210 3.13 5.92 -17.16
N GLU A 211 3.25 6.67 -16.05
CA GLU A 211 2.61 7.98 -15.90
C GLU A 211 3.55 9.08 -15.41
N ASP A 212 3.51 10.24 -16.05
CA ASP A 212 4.33 11.40 -15.68
C ASP A 212 3.98 11.95 -14.27
N THR A 213 2.72 11.78 -13.86
CA THR A 213 2.18 12.31 -12.61
C THR A 213 1.51 11.23 -11.76
N SER A 214 1.28 11.53 -10.49
CA SER A 214 0.53 10.65 -9.58
C SER A 214 -0.97 10.96 -9.52
N LYS A 215 -1.50 11.79 -10.41
CA LYS A 215 -2.88 12.30 -10.31
C LYS A 215 -3.92 11.20 -10.39
N GLU A 216 -3.89 10.34 -11.40
CA GLU A 216 -4.86 9.25 -11.52
C GLU A 216 -4.77 8.29 -10.33
N ARG A 217 -3.55 7.97 -9.92
CA ARG A 217 -3.32 7.13 -8.74
C ARG A 217 -3.95 7.72 -7.49
N ASP A 218 -3.67 8.98 -7.24
CA ASP A 218 -4.12 9.67 -6.05
C ASP A 218 -5.65 9.89 -6.08
N GLY A 219 -6.21 10.22 -7.25
CA GLY A 219 -7.65 10.35 -7.46
C GLY A 219 -8.41 9.02 -7.30
N GLU A 220 -7.88 7.91 -7.81
CA GLU A 220 -8.48 6.57 -7.69
C GLU A 220 -8.54 6.18 -6.21
N LEU A 221 -7.41 6.29 -5.50
CA LEU A 221 -7.33 5.96 -4.09
C LEU A 221 -8.28 6.83 -3.25
N LEU A 222 -8.31 8.13 -3.47
CA LEU A 222 -9.15 9.04 -2.68
C LEU A 222 -10.64 8.90 -3.02
N SER A 223 -10.98 8.50 -4.26
CA SER A 223 -12.35 8.14 -4.63
C SER A 223 -12.82 6.88 -3.89
N VAL A 224 -11.98 5.85 -3.79
CA VAL A 224 -12.26 4.67 -2.96
C VAL A 224 -12.43 5.04 -1.49
N ALA A 225 -11.56 5.91 -0.95
CA ALA A 225 -11.67 6.35 0.44
C ALA A 225 -12.98 7.11 0.71
N LYS A 226 -13.43 7.95 -0.24
CA LYS A 226 -14.72 8.64 -0.17
C LYS A 226 -15.90 7.66 -0.20
N ASP A 227 -15.88 6.68 -1.10
CA ASP A 227 -16.91 5.64 -1.20
C ASP A 227 -17.00 4.80 0.10
N ILE A 228 -15.86 4.45 0.70
CA ILE A 228 -15.81 3.77 2.01
C ILE A 228 -16.50 4.61 3.09
N LYS A 229 -16.17 5.90 3.17
CA LYS A 229 -16.71 6.82 4.17
C LYS A 229 -18.23 6.99 4.01
N GLU A 230 -18.72 7.12 2.78
CA GLU A 230 -20.14 7.29 2.48
C GLU A 230 -20.96 6.02 2.77
N LYS A 231 -20.42 4.85 2.40
CA LYS A 231 -21.11 3.56 2.61
C LYS A 231 -21.03 3.07 4.05
N GLY A 232 -19.98 3.44 4.78
CA GLY A 232 -19.70 2.98 6.14
C GLY A 232 -19.60 1.46 6.29
N GLY A 233 -19.71 0.98 7.53
CA GLY A 233 -19.68 -0.43 7.90
C GLY A 233 -18.27 -1.03 7.99
N THR A 234 -18.20 -2.36 7.96
CA THR A 234 -16.94 -3.12 8.04
C THR A 234 -16.26 -3.15 6.67
N ASN A 235 -15.12 -2.46 6.51
CA ASN A 235 -14.40 -2.35 5.24
C ASN A 235 -12.94 -2.80 5.37
N LEU A 236 -12.50 -3.60 4.42
CA LEU A 236 -11.10 -3.97 4.19
C LEU A 236 -10.70 -3.49 2.80
N VAL A 237 -9.53 -2.89 2.68
CA VAL A 237 -8.95 -2.44 1.41
C VAL A 237 -7.60 -3.12 1.26
N VAL A 238 -7.33 -3.65 0.09
CA VAL A 238 -6.06 -4.32 -0.21
C VAL A 238 -5.68 -4.10 -1.66
N GLY A 239 -4.38 -4.04 -1.92
CA GLY A 239 -3.85 -4.05 -3.27
C GLY A 239 -2.52 -3.34 -3.35
N ASP A 240 -2.01 -3.21 -4.55
CA ASP A 240 -0.80 -2.48 -4.85
C ASP A 240 -1.16 -1.03 -5.16
N PHE A 241 -0.89 -0.15 -4.19
CA PHE A 241 -1.24 1.26 -4.32
C PHE A 241 -0.20 2.03 -5.15
N ASN A 242 0.88 1.38 -5.58
CA ASN A 242 2.03 2.04 -6.22
C ASN A 242 2.52 3.26 -5.40
N ASN A 243 2.42 3.12 -4.08
CA ASN A 243 2.64 4.19 -3.13
C ASN A 243 2.88 3.63 -1.73
N VAL A 244 3.60 4.38 -0.90
CA VAL A 244 3.97 3.97 0.46
C VAL A 244 3.02 4.55 1.51
N ALA A 245 2.89 3.83 2.63
CA ALA A 245 2.00 4.14 3.75
C ALA A 245 2.09 5.56 4.32
N TRP A 246 3.25 6.19 4.18
CA TRP A 246 3.55 7.53 4.69
C TRP A 246 3.53 8.64 3.63
N SER A 247 3.15 8.31 2.40
CA SER A 247 2.89 9.31 1.36
C SER A 247 1.67 10.16 1.71
N ARG A 248 1.58 11.36 1.13
CA ARG A 248 0.48 12.28 1.39
C ARG A 248 -0.88 11.66 1.06
N SER A 249 -1.05 11.10 -0.13
CA SER A 249 -2.31 10.46 -0.55
C SER A 249 -2.67 9.23 0.29
N SER A 250 -1.70 8.42 0.75
CA SER A 250 -2.01 7.30 1.67
C SER A 250 -2.45 7.78 3.06
N VAL A 251 -1.89 8.90 3.56
CA VAL A 251 -2.34 9.52 4.81
C VAL A 251 -3.74 10.10 4.67
N LEU A 252 -4.01 10.82 3.58
CA LEU A 252 -5.34 11.35 3.28
C LEU A 252 -6.37 10.23 3.08
N PHE A 253 -6.00 9.15 2.38
CA PHE A 253 -6.80 7.94 2.21
C PHE A 253 -7.26 7.41 3.57
N ARG A 254 -6.31 7.18 4.49
CA ARG A 254 -6.59 6.63 5.82
C ARG A 254 -7.53 7.53 6.61
N LYS A 255 -7.24 8.83 6.62
CA LYS A 255 -8.04 9.83 7.36
C LYS A 255 -9.46 9.98 6.80
N LEU A 256 -9.59 10.10 5.48
CA LEU A 256 -10.90 10.25 4.82
C LEU A 256 -11.78 9.02 4.99
N SER A 257 -11.21 7.82 4.82
CA SER A 257 -11.93 6.56 4.91
C SER A 257 -12.15 6.06 6.35
N GLU A 258 -11.59 6.75 7.35
CA GLU A 258 -11.60 6.34 8.76
C GLU A 258 -11.06 4.92 8.97
N THR A 259 -10.05 4.56 8.19
CA THR A 259 -9.40 3.25 8.27
C THR A 259 -8.11 3.29 9.06
N ILE A 260 -7.55 2.12 9.30
CA ILE A 260 -6.31 1.93 10.06
C ILE A 260 -5.34 1.15 9.17
N ASP A 261 -4.08 1.57 9.22
CA ASP A 261 -2.98 0.81 8.62
C ASP A 261 -2.50 -0.27 9.60
N PRO A 262 -2.65 -1.57 9.27
CA PRO A 262 -2.29 -2.66 10.18
C PRO A 262 -0.78 -2.79 10.42
N ARG A 263 0.07 -2.14 9.59
CA ARG A 263 1.52 -2.13 9.76
C ARG A 263 1.98 -1.29 10.95
N ILE A 264 1.15 -0.35 11.40
CA ILE A 264 1.43 0.45 12.59
C ILE A 264 1.62 -0.50 13.78
N GLY A 265 2.77 -0.41 14.44
CA GLY A 265 3.17 -1.28 15.54
C GLY A 265 3.63 -2.70 15.17
N ARG A 266 3.62 -3.09 13.88
CA ARG A 266 3.94 -4.47 13.45
C ARG A 266 5.17 -4.57 12.56
N GLY A 267 5.38 -3.62 11.64
CA GLY A 267 6.45 -3.71 10.65
C GLY A 267 5.99 -3.28 9.26
N PHE A 268 6.93 -2.96 8.38
CA PHE A 268 6.64 -2.45 7.03
C PHE A 268 5.90 -3.42 6.11
N ALA A 269 6.10 -4.73 6.27
CA ALA A 269 5.63 -5.74 5.30
C ALA A 269 6.04 -5.40 3.85
N ALA A 270 7.31 -5.04 3.63
CA ALA A 270 7.81 -4.62 2.31
C ALA A 270 7.74 -5.75 1.27
N THR A 271 7.12 -5.46 0.13
CA THR A 271 6.80 -6.41 -0.95
C THR A 271 7.63 -6.20 -2.22
N PHE A 272 7.92 -4.95 -2.61
CA PHE A 272 8.59 -4.60 -3.87
C PHE A 272 9.90 -3.83 -3.67
N HIS A 273 11.03 -4.14 -4.28
CA HIS A 273 11.23 -5.21 -5.23
C HIS A 273 11.69 -6.50 -4.51
N ALA A 274 10.99 -7.60 -4.73
CA ALA A 274 11.20 -8.92 -4.14
C ALA A 274 12.65 -9.41 -4.23
N LYS A 275 13.35 -9.13 -5.34
CA LYS A 275 14.74 -9.54 -5.59
C LYS A 275 15.78 -8.78 -4.76
N TYR A 276 15.44 -7.62 -4.21
CA TYR A 276 16.38 -6.75 -3.50
C TYR A 276 15.92 -6.46 -2.06
N PRO A 277 16.15 -7.38 -1.10
CA PRO A 277 15.66 -7.22 0.29
C PRO A 277 16.05 -5.90 0.97
N PHE A 278 17.22 -5.35 0.68
CA PHE A 278 17.71 -4.09 1.27
C PHE A 278 17.14 -2.82 0.61
N ALA A 279 16.55 -2.95 -0.58
CA ALA A 279 15.94 -1.86 -1.35
C ALA A 279 14.44 -2.09 -1.54
N ARG A 280 13.81 -2.83 -0.61
CA ARG A 280 12.39 -3.16 -0.67
C ARG A 280 11.54 -2.11 0.04
N PHE A 281 10.39 -1.86 -0.54
CA PHE A 281 9.38 -0.86 -0.23
C PHE A 281 8.03 -1.55 0.03
N PRO A 282 7.23 -1.01 0.96
CA PRO A 282 5.88 -1.50 1.21
C PRO A 282 4.89 -0.71 0.33
N ILE A 283 4.68 -1.17 -0.91
CA ILE A 283 3.74 -0.53 -1.86
C ILE A 283 2.41 -1.28 -1.98
N ASP A 284 2.40 -2.58 -1.68
CA ASP A 284 1.16 -3.29 -1.37
C ASP A 284 0.64 -2.85 0.00
N GLN A 285 -0.54 -2.22 0.00
CA GLN A 285 -1.16 -1.65 1.20
C GLN A 285 -2.34 -2.50 1.66
N ILE A 286 -2.63 -2.41 2.95
CA ILE A 286 -3.89 -2.85 3.55
C ILE A 286 -4.40 -1.72 4.42
N PHE A 287 -5.70 -1.45 4.34
CA PHE A 287 -6.39 -0.55 5.26
C PHE A 287 -7.66 -1.23 5.74
N HIS A 288 -8.03 -1.04 7.00
CA HIS A 288 -9.21 -1.68 7.55
C HIS A 288 -9.96 -0.79 8.52
N THR A 289 -11.27 -0.95 8.64
CA THR A 289 -12.07 -0.26 9.65
C THR A 289 -11.75 -0.77 11.07
N PRO A 290 -12.08 -0.01 12.13
CA PRO A 290 -11.71 -0.36 13.51
C PRO A 290 -12.23 -1.69 14.03
N ASP A 291 -13.27 -2.25 13.40
CA ASP A 291 -13.86 -3.52 13.77
C ASP A 291 -13.17 -4.74 13.12
N ILE A 292 -12.11 -4.54 12.32
CA ILE A 292 -11.25 -5.61 11.79
C ILE A 292 -9.95 -5.68 12.58
N PHE A 293 -9.69 -6.83 13.18
CA PHE A 293 -8.51 -7.08 14.00
C PHE A 293 -7.52 -7.96 13.24
N VAL A 294 -6.33 -7.41 12.98
CA VAL A 294 -5.25 -8.12 12.30
C VAL A 294 -4.41 -8.93 13.28
N GLU A 295 -4.44 -10.25 13.09
CA GLU A 295 -3.71 -11.24 13.89
C GLU A 295 -2.29 -11.45 13.34
N GLU A 296 -2.15 -11.46 12.01
CA GLU A 296 -0.87 -11.70 11.34
C GLU A 296 -0.81 -10.92 10.03
N LEU A 297 0.30 -10.22 9.82
CA LEU A 297 0.62 -9.53 8.57
C LEU A 297 2.08 -9.84 8.21
N LYS A 298 2.30 -10.44 7.04
CA LYS A 298 3.64 -10.81 6.59
C LYS A 298 3.70 -10.93 5.08
N THR A 299 4.91 -10.98 4.54
CA THR A 299 5.12 -11.39 3.15
C THR A 299 5.31 -12.91 3.06
N LEU A 300 4.91 -13.47 1.93
CA LEU A 300 5.12 -14.86 1.58
C LEU A 300 6.43 -15.04 0.78
N PRO A 301 6.94 -16.28 0.65
CA PRO A 301 8.13 -16.56 -0.13
C PRO A 301 8.01 -16.09 -1.60
N TYR A 302 9.15 -15.76 -2.19
CA TYR A 302 9.26 -15.35 -3.59
C TYR A 302 8.67 -16.41 -4.54
N PHE A 303 7.80 -15.99 -5.45
CA PHE A 303 7.10 -16.89 -6.39
C PHE A 303 7.42 -16.62 -7.87
N GLY A 304 8.17 -15.57 -8.21
CA GLY A 304 8.54 -15.24 -9.59
C GLY A 304 8.41 -13.75 -9.89
N SER A 305 7.32 -13.14 -9.42
CA SER A 305 7.00 -11.71 -9.53
C SER A 305 8.05 -10.80 -8.88
N ASP A 306 8.20 -9.59 -9.38
CA ASP A 306 8.95 -8.53 -8.72
C ASP A 306 8.32 -8.06 -7.38
N HIS A 307 7.10 -8.50 -7.06
CA HIS A 307 6.48 -8.40 -5.74
C HIS A 307 6.54 -9.71 -4.95
N LEU A 308 6.55 -9.60 -3.62
CA LEU A 308 6.19 -10.70 -2.73
C LEU A 308 4.69 -10.63 -2.44
N ALA A 309 4.03 -11.79 -2.37
CA ALA A 309 2.63 -11.83 -1.97
C ALA A 309 2.47 -11.42 -0.50
N LEU A 310 1.50 -10.54 -0.24
CA LEU A 310 1.13 -10.07 1.08
C LEU A 310 0.10 -11.04 1.69
N TYR A 311 0.36 -11.50 2.90
CA TYR A 311 -0.53 -12.38 3.66
C TYR A 311 -1.12 -11.61 4.83
N LEU A 312 -2.43 -11.71 4.99
CA LEU A 312 -3.20 -11.14 6.07
C LEU A 312 -4.06 -12.21 6.73
N ARG A 313 -3.94 -12.36 8.06
CA ARG A 313 -4.91 -13.09 8.89
C ARG A 313 -5.64 -12.11 9.78
N PHE A 314 -6.96 -12.09 9.71
CA PHE A 314 -7.79 -11.13 10.44
C PHE A 314 -9.11 -11.75 10.91
N HIS A 315 -9.75 -11.12 11.88
CA HIS A 315 -11.13 -11.43 12.26
C HIS A 315 -11.94 -10.15 12.44
N ILE A 316 -13.27 -10.27 12.42
CA ILE A 316 -14.18 -9.13 12.60
C ILE A 316 -14.76 -9.19 14.01
N ASN A 317 -14.81 -8.03 14.66
CA ASN A 317 -15.36 -7.86 15.99
C ASN A 317 -15.95 -6.46 16.19
N ARG A 318 -17.25 -6.35 15.96
CA ARG A 318 -18.01 -5.10 16.07
C ARG A 318 -18.32 -4.67 17.51
N PHE A 319 -17.97 -5.49 18.49
CA PHE A 319 -18.19 -5.20 19.91
C PHE A 319 -16.90 -4.81 20.63
N ASN A 320 -15.83 -4.56 19.88
CA ASN A 320 -14.56 -4.09 20.39
C ASN A 320 -14.20 -2.74 19.77
N GLU A 321 -14.26 -1.70 20.58
CA GLU A 321 -13.99 -0.30 20.21
C GLU A 321 -12.50 0.07 20.44
N GLU A 322 -11.64 -0.89 20.78
CA GLU A 322 -10.24 -0.61 21.15
C GLU A 322 -9.44 0.09 20.05
N GLN A 323 -9.78 -0.15 18.78
CA GLN A 323 -9.08 0.44 17.65
C GLN A 323 -9.63 1.80 17.24
N GLU A 324 -10.74 2.29 17.82
CA GLU A 324 -11.33 3.59 17.46
C GLU A 324 -10.37 4.75 17.71
N GLU A 325 -9.56 4.69 18.77
CA GLU A 325 -8.53 5.69 19.08
C GLU A 325 -7.38 5.75 18.04
N LEU A 326 -7.29 4.76 17.14
CA LEU A 326 -6.29 4.71 16.07
C LEU A 326 -6.77 5.38 14.78
N VAL A 327 -8.06 5.71 14.69
CA VAL A 327 -8.61 6.45 13.55
C VAL A 327 -8.12 7.89 13.62
N GLU A 328 -7.47 8.34 12.55
CA GLU A 328 -7.06 9.73 12.40
C GLU A 328 -8.13 10.48 11.61
N GLU A 329 -8.42 11.71 12.00
CA GLU A 329 -9.36 12.58 11.29
C GLU A 329 -8.63 13.50 10.29
N LEU A 330 -9.37 14.00 9.30
CA LEU A 330 -8.89 15.05 8.42
C LEU A 330 -8.67 16.36 9.20
N GLU A 331 -7.55 17.02 8.92
CA GLU A 331 -7.21 18.35 9.44
C GLU A 331 -7.84 19.46 8.57
N GLU A 332 -7.82 20.68 9.08
CA GLU A 332 -8.35 21.84 8.36
C GLU A 332 -7.68 22.00 6.98
N GLY A 333 -8.51 22.08 5.93
CA GLY A 333 -8.06 22.20 4.54
C GLY A 333 -7.79 20.87 3.83
N GLU A 334 -7.63 19.75 4.55
CA GLU A 334 -7.34 18.45 3.92
C GLU A 334 -8.50 17.93 3.06
N MET A 335 -9.75 18.22 3.43
CA MET A 335 -10.91 17.86 2.60
C MET A 335 -10.88 18.58 1.24
N LYS A 336 -10.43 19.83 1.20
CA LYS A 336 -10.30 20.59 -0.05
C LYS A 336 -9.19 20.01 -0.93
N GLU A 337 -8.05 19.65 -0.33
CA GLU A 337 -6.96 18.95 -1.02
C GLU A 337 -7.44 17.59 -1.57
N VAL A 338 -8.23 16.84 -0.81
CA VAL A 338 -8.84 15.58 -1.26
C VAL A 338 -9.72 15.80 -2.50
N GLU A 339 -10.61 16.79 -2.48
CA GLU A 339 -11.49 17.07 -3.61
C GLU A 339 -10.70 17.51 -4.86
N GLU A 340 -9.68 18.35 -4.69
CA GLU A 340 -8.79 18.78 -5.77
C GLU A 340 -8.03 17.59 -6.37
N MET A 341 -7.47 16.69 -5.55
CA MET A 341 -6.73 15.51 -6.04
C MET A 341 -7.63 14.49 -6.74
N ILE A 342 -8.90 14.37 -6.33
CA ILE A 342 -9.89 13.54 -7.04
C ILE A 342 -10.23 14.16 -8.40
N GLU A 343 -10.51 15.46 -8.45
CA GLU A 343 -10.82 16.18 -9.70
C GLU A 343 -9.64 16.11 -10.68
N GLU A 344 -8.42 16.40 -10.23
CA GLU A 344 -7.20 16.29 -11.03
C GLU A 344 -6.96 14.87 -11.56
N GLY A 345 -7.32 13.84 -10.77
CA GLY A 345 -7.23 12.45 -11.22
C GLY A 345 -8.20 12.16 -12.35
N ILE A 346 -9.47 12.55 -12.20
CA ILE A 346 -10.54 12.35 -13.20
C ILE A 346 -10.26 13.13 -14.50
N GLU A 347 -9.65 14.30 -14.40
CA GLU A 347 -9.30 15.13 -15.57
C GLU A 347 -8.02 14.69 -16.28
N GLU A 348 -7.18 13.86 -15.66
CA GLU A 348 -5.94 13.39 -16.26
C GLU A 348 -6.24 12.36 -17.35
N GLU A 349 -5.70 12.58 -18.56
CA GLU A 349 -5.72 11.60 -19.64
C GLU A 349 -4.45 10.75 -19.53
N GLY A 350 -4.55 9.54 -18.95
CA GLY A 350 -3.43 8.60 -18.85
C GLY A 350 -2.91 8.17 -20.23
N ASN A 351 -1.59 8.01 -20.36
CA ASN A 351 -0.95 7.60 -21.62
C ASN A 351 -0.72 6.08 -21.71
N ARG A 352 -1.62 5.29 -21.16
CA ARG A 352 -1.49 3.82 -21.12
C ARG A 352 -1.78 3.20 -22.48
N ASP A 353 -0.92 2.26 -22.86
CA ASP A 353 -1.18 1.41 -24.01
C ASP A 353 -2.31 0.41 -23.70
N GLU A 354 -3.16 0.10 -24.70
CA GLU A 354 -4.17 -0.95 -24.57
C GLU A 354 -3.54 -2.33 -24.29
N VAL A 355 -2.27 -2.51 -24.70
CA VAL A 355 -1.47 -3.72 -24.50
C VAL A 355 -0.07 -3.30 -24.06
N ALA A 356 0.33 -3.70 -22.87
CA ALA A 356 1.64 -3.39 -22.30
C ALA A 356 2.77 -4.21 -22.95
N GLU A 357 3.93 -3.60 -23.12
CA GLU A 357 5.14 -4.26 -23.59
C GLU A 357 6.12 -4.60 -22.42
N PRO A 358 6.86 -5.72 -22.48
CA PRO A 358 7.74 -6.19 -21.39
C PRO A 358 9.02 -5.38 -21.12
#